data_AF-A0A2D8FLN2-F1
#
_entry.id   AF-A0A2D8FLN2-F1
#
_cell.length_a   1.000
_cell.length_b   1.000
_cell.length_c   1.000
_cell.angle_alpha   90.00
_cell.angle_beta   90.00
_cell.angle_gamma   90.00
#
_symmetry.space_group_name_H-M   'P 1'
#
loop_
_entity.id
_entity.type
_entity.pdbx_description
1 polymer ?
#
loop_
_entity_poly.entity_id
_entity_poly.type
_entity_poly.pdbx_seq_one_letter_code
_entity_poly.pdbx_strand_id
1 'polypeptide(L)'
;MYAILAGFRRLADFKGRDRRSQFWPYALTVVGLSFVGLWLGMIPTMAAVFEQASAAAATNPEAATVVSGPGHYSVEIHDPTFMPDMGPFFLVLRIGVAAVVILLAAAVTRRLHDTGRAGYWGLPPVVFLTIGLTAFPTVMTSFMRENAPDIGLFMLLFLNNVLYMASLIGLVILLVLDGKKTVNRYGPPPAGS
;
A
#
# COMPACT_ATOMS: atom_id res chain seq x y z
N MET A 1 10.31 14.44 -17.84
CA MET A 1 11.02 15.09 -16.71
C MET A 1 10.26 16.27 -16.11
N TYR A 2 9.81 17.26 -16.90
CA TYR A 2 9.09 18.44 -16.38
C TYR A 2 7.82 18.11 -15.55
N ALA A 3 6.99 17.16 -16.02
CA ALA A 3 5.77 16.75 -15.30
C ALA A 3 6.03 16.16 -13.91
N ILE A 4 7.13 15.41 -13.75
CA ILE A 4 7.50 14.77 -12.48
C ILE A 4 7.91 15.84 -11.46
N LEU A 5 8.82 16.74 -11.86
CA LEU A 5 9.27 17.85 -11.02
C LEU A 5 8.13 18.81 -10.65
N ALA A 6 7.20 19.06 -11.58
CA ALA A 6 6.02 19.87 -11.32
C ALA A 6 5.11 19.22 -10.26
N GLY A 7 4.95 17.88 -10.28
CA GLY A 7 4.19 17.15 -9.26
C GLY A 7 4.80 17.28 -7.87
N PHE A 8 6.11 17.07 -7.72
CA PHE A 8 6.82 17.23 -6.45
C PHE A 8 6.84 18.67 -5.91
N ARG A 9 6.79 19.68 -6.80
CA ARG A 9 6.66 21.09 -6.38
C ARG A 9 5.25 21.45 -5.88
N ARG A 10 4.24 20.61 -6.18
CA ARG A 10 2.82 20.85 -5.89
C ARG A 10 2.23 19.78 -4.96
N LEU A 11 3.03 19.26 -4.03
CA LEU A 11 2.59 18.22 -3.09
C LEU A 11 1.46 18.66 -2.16
N ALA A 12 1.44 19.93 -1.76
CA ALA A 12 0.41 20.49 -0.87
C ALA A 12 -0.63 21.36 -1.60
N ASP A 13 -0.55 21.47 -2.94
CA ASP A 13 -1.44 22.31 -3.72
C ASP A 13 -2.63 21.50 -4.28
N PHE A 14 -3.74 21.47 -3.56
CA PHE A 14 -4.94 20.75 -3.98
C PHE A 14 -5.78 21.51 -5.03
N LYS A 15 -5.37 22.72 -5.42
CA LYS A 15 -6.15 23.58 -6.32
C LYS A 15 -5.78 23.38 -7.79
N GLY A 16 -6.71 23.73 -8.67
CA GLY A 16 -6.54 23.63 -10.11
C GLY A 16 -6.73 22.21 -10.66
N ARG A 17 -6.17 21.98 -11.85
CA ARG A 17 -6.45 20.83 -12.70
C ARG A 17 -5.17 20.28 -13.30
N ASP A 18 -5.01 18.96 -13.29
CA ASP A 18 -3.89 18.27 -13.94
C ASP A 18 -4.45 17.40 -15.08
N ARG A 19 -3.87 17.54 -16.28
CA ARG A 19 -4.20 16.68 -17.44
C ARG A 19 -3.53 15.30 -17.30
N ARG A 20 -4.03 14.31 -18.05
CA ARG A 20 -3.49 12.93 -18.05
C ARG A 20 -1.97 12.85 -18.27
N SER A 21 -1.42 13.65 -19.18
CA SER A 21 0.01 13.67 -19.51
C SER A 21 0.89 14.35 -18.46
N GLN A 22 0.30 15.06 -17.50
CA GLN A 22 0.99 15.57 -16.31
C GLN A 22 0.87 14.59 -15.15
N PHE A 23 -0.34 14.05 -14.95
CA PHE A 23 -0.66 13.15 -13.85
C PHE A 23 0.08 11.81 -13.94
N TRP A 24 -0.05 11.07 -15.05
CA TRP A 24 0.44 9.69 -15.13
C TRP A 24 1.96 9.54 -14.97
N PRO A 25 2.81 10.38 -15.60
CA PRO A 25 4.25 10.28 -15.40
C PRO A 25 4.66 10.49 -13.93
N TYR A 26 4.02 11.44 -13.25
CA TYR A 26 4.25 11.68 -11.82
C TYR A 26 3.75 10.49 -10.98
N ALA A 27 2.50 10.06 -11.19
CA ALA A 27 1.90 8.98 -10.43
C ALA A 27 2.67 7.66 -10.56
N LEU A 28 3.07 7.29 -11.78
CA LEU A 28 3.86 6.08 -12.04
C LEU A 28 5.26 6.18 -11.42
N THR A 29 5.86 7.37 -11.40
CA THR A 29 7.15 7.59 -10.73
C THR A 29 7.03 7.41 -9.22
N VAL A 30 6.00 7.99 -8.60
CA VAL A 30 5.74 7.82 -7.15
C VAL A 30 5.49 6.34 -6.83
N VAL A 31 4.66 5.66 -7.62
CA VAL A 31 4.39 4.23 -7.44
C VAL A 31 5.67 3.41 -7.60
N GLY A 32 6.46 3.62 -8.66
CA GLY A 32 7.72 2.91 -8.89
C GLY A 32 8.73 3.12 -7.75
N LEU A 33 8.95 4.37 -7.31
CA LEU A 33 9.84 4.67 -6.19
C LEU A 33 9.33 4.07 -4.88
N SER A 34 8.01 4.02 -4.69
CA SER A 34 7.43 3.40 -3.49
C SER A 34 7.63 1.90 -3.43
N PHE A 35 7.57 1.19 -4.57
CA PHE A 35 7.89 -0.23 -4.63
C PHE A 35 9.35 -0.48 -4.24
N VAL A 36 10.27 0.35 -4.71
CA VAL A 36 11.68 0.28 -4.30
C VAL A 36 11.83 0.57 -2.80
N GLY A 37 11.20 1.62 -2.29
CA GLY A 37 11.25 1.97 -0.87
C GLY A 37 10.68 0.88 0.04
N LEU A 38 9.53 0.30 -0.34
CA LEU A 38 8.93 -0.83 0.37
C LEU A 38 9.85 -2.05 0.32
N TRP A 39 10.40 -2.39 -0.85
CA TRP A 39 11.32 -3.51 -0.99
C TRP A 39 12.57 -3.35 -0.10
N LEU A 40 13.19 -2.17 -0.08
CA LEU A 40 14.31 -1.87 0.79
C LEU A 40 13.94 -1.94 2.28
N GLY A 41 12.76 -1.44 2.66
CA GLY A 41 12.25 -1.52 4.02
C GLY A 41 11.94 -2.95 4.47
N MET A 42 11.59 -3.84 3.53
CA MET A 42 11.32 -5.25 3.85
C MET A 42 12.58 -6.03 4.19
N ILE A 43 13.73 -5.72 3.58
CA ILE A 43 15.01 -6.42 3.82
C ILE A 43 15.34 -6.57 5.31
N PRO A 44 15.41 -5.50 6.14
CA PRO A 44 15.71 -5.64 7.56
C PRO A 44 14.61 -6.38 8.32
N THR A 45 13.35 -6.25 7.93
CA THR A 45 12.25 -6.97 8.60
C THR A 45 12.31 -8.47 8.35
N MET A 46 12.67 -8.90 7.13
CA MET A 46 12.87 -10.31 6.81
C MET A 46 14.11 -10.88 7.48
N ALA A 47 15.19 -10.09 7.55
CA ALA A 47 16.37 -10.46 8.32
C ALA A 47 16.04 -10.67 9.81
N ALA A 48 15.22 -9.78 10.40
CA ALA A 48 14.81 -9.90 11.80
C ALA A 48 13.91 -11.11 12.06
N VAL A 49 12.99 -11.45 11.14
CA VAL A 49 12.16 -12.67 11.25
C VAL A 49 13.04 -13.92 11.20
N PHE A 50 14.02 -13.95 10.31
CA PHE A 50 14.95 -15.05 10.17
C PHE A 50 15.89 -15.20 11.38
N GLU A 51 16.34 -14.09 11.96
CA GLU A 51 17.12 -14.07 13.21
C GLU A 51 16.31 -14.65 14.38
N GLN A 52 15.03 -14.28 14.51
CA GLN A 52 14.14 -14.87 15.51
C GLN A 52 13.97 -16.37 15.31
N ALA A 53 13.83 -16.81 14.06
CA ALA A 53 13.69 -18.22 13.73
C ALA A 53 14.97 -19.02 14.05
N SER A 54 16.14 -18.51 13.69
CA SER A 54 17.41 -19.17 14.00
C SER A 54 17.69 -19.22 15.51
N ALA A 55 17.33 -18.17 16.25
CA ALA A 55 17.41 -18.14 17.70
C ALA A 55 16.48 -19.19 18.35
N ALA A 56 15.24 -19.31 17.88
CA ALA A 56 14.30 -20.32 18.37
C ALA A 56 14.79 -21.75 18.08
N ALA A 57 15.34 -21.99 16.89
CA ALA A 57 15.95 -23.27 16.54
C ALA A 57 17.16 -23.62 17.42
N ALA A 58 17.97 -22.63 17.80
CA ALA A 58 19.09 -22.83 18.72
C ALA A 58 18.62 -23.22 20.13
N THR A 59 17.46 -22.71 20.58
CA THR A 59 16.89 -23.05 21.89
C THR A 59 16.23 -24.43 21.92
N ASN A 60 15.60 -24.86 20.82
CA ASN A 60 14.94 -26.17 20.72
C ASN A 60 15.37 -26.89 19.44
N PRO A 61 16.58 -27.49 19.41
CA PRO A 61 17.13 -28.11 18.21
C PRO A 61 16.30 -29.28 17.67
N GLU A 62 15.57 -29.98 18.53
CA GLU A 62 14.70 -31.10 18.15
C GLU A 62 13.42 -30.65 17.44
N ALA A 63 13.02 -29.39 17.62
CA ALA A 63 11.83 -28.80 17.01
C ALA A 63 12.16 -28.01 15.72
N ALA A 64 13.41 -28.06 15.23
CA ALA A 64 13.82 -27.32 14.05
C ALA A 64 14.72 -28.14 13.13
N THR A 65 14.48 -28.06 11.82
CA THR A 65 15.39 -28.59 10.80
C THR A 65 16.20 -27.43 10.23
N VAL A 66 17.51 -27.41 10.50
CA VAL A 66 18.44 -26.41 9.95
C VAL A 66 19.24 -27.07 8.83
N VAL A 67 19.04 -26.60 7.60
CA VAL A 67 19.83 -27.03 6.43
C VAL A 67 20.76 -25.90 6.06
N SER A 68 22.07 -26.18 6.07
CA SER A 68 23.10 -25.24 5.61
C SER A 68 23.95 -25.88 4.52
N GLY A 69 24.19 -25.14 3.44
CA GLY A 69 25.06 -25.55 2.35
C GLY A 69 25.62 -24.35 1.58
N PRO A 70 26.45 -24.57 0.55
CA PRO A 70 27.07 -23.48 -0.20
C PRO A 70 25.99 -22.57 -0.80
N GLY A 71 25.88 -21.34 -0.27
CA GLY A 71 24.94 -20.33 -0.74
C GLY A 71 23.48 -20.45 -0.27
N HIS A 72 23.14 -21.40 0.60
CA HIS A 72 21.79 -21.49 1.18
C HIS A 72 21.83 -21.80 2.67
N TYR A 73 20.98 -21.11 3.42
CA TYR A 73 20.69 -21.39 4.81
C TYR A 73 19.18 -21.31 4.97
N SER A 74 18.56 -22.39 5.43
CA SER A 74 17.13 -22.46 5.71
C SER A 74 16.91 -23.06 7.08
N VAL A 75 16.04 -22.41 7.86
CA VAL A 75 15.56 -22.90 9.15
C VAL A 75 14.08 -23.19 8.99
N GLU A 76 13.71 -24.44 9.15
CA GLU A 76 12.31 -24.86 9.22
C GLU A 76 12.00 -25.16 10.67
N ILE A 77 11.07 -24.41 11.27
CA ILE A 77 10.64 -24.60 12.65
C ILE A 77 9.37 -25.43 12.61
N HIS A 78 9.42 -26.63 13.19
CA HIS A 78 8.29 -27.55 13.34
C HIS A 78 7.49 -27.29 14.61
N ASP A 79 7.94 -26.35 15.45
CA ASP A 79 7.21 -25.90 16.63
C ASP A 79 5.96 -25.11 16.20
N PRO A 80 4.74 -25.65 16.43
CA PRO A 80 3.50 -24.98 16.06
C PRO A 80 3.24 -23.71 16.88
N THR A 81 3.96 -23.52 18.00
CA THR A 81 3.80 -22.37 18.88
C THR A 81 4.72 -21.20 18.52
N PHE A 82 5.73 -21.43 17.66
CA PHE A 82 6.63 -20.39 17.22
C PHE A 82 5.91 -19.40 16.29
N MET A 83 5.75 -18.17 16.76
CA MET A 83 5.24 -17.05 15.96
C MET A 83 6.25 -15.90 16.00
N PRO A 84 6.89 -15.55 14.86
CA PRO A 84 7.79 -14.40 14.84
C PRO A 84 7.01 -13.10 14.99
N ASP A 85 7.63 -12.08 15.58
CA ASP A 85 7.04 -10.75 15.67
C ASP A 85 6.96 -10.09 14.28
N MET A 86 5.74 -10.03 13.74
CA MET A 86 5.43 -9.39 12.46
C MET A 86 5.13 -7.88 12.61
N GLY A 87 5.21 -7.32 13.81
CA GLY A 87 4.96 -5.90 14.08
C GLY A 87 5.77 -4.94 13.20
N PRO A 88 7.11 -5.09 13.13
CA PRO A 88 7.96 -4.25 12.28
C PRO A 88 7.60 -4.35 10.78
N PHE A 89 7.26 -5.54 10.29
CA PHE A 89 6.83 -5.77 8.92
C PHE A 89 5.59 -4.94 8.56
N PHE A 90 4.53 -5.03 9.39
CA PHE A 90 3.31 -4.27 9.14
C PHE A 90 3.50 -2.76 9.34
N LEU A 91 4.41 -2.34 10.21
CA LEU A 91 4.76 -0.94 10.39
C LEU A 91 5.41 -0.36 9.13
N VAL A 92 6.38 -1.05 8.52
CA VAL A 92 7.00 -0.64 7.26
C VAL A 92 5.94 -0.51 6.16
N LEU A 93 5.05 -1.50 6.05
CA LEU A 93 3.97 -1.46 5.07
C LEU A 93 3.03 -0.27 5.27
N ARG A 94 2.63 0.02 6.52
CA ARG A 94 1.78 1.17 6.86
C ARG A 94 2.43 2.51 6.52
N ILE A 95 3.69 2.70 6.89
CA ILE A 95 4.42 3.93 6.60
C ILE A 95 4.59 4.11 5.09
N GLY A 96 4.99 3.05 4.38
CA GLY A 96 5.18 3.10 2.93
C GLY A 96 3.88 3.42 2.18
N VAL A 97 2.77 2.75 2.54
CA VAL A 97 1.45 3.03 1.96
C VAL A 97 0.99 4.46 2.28
N ALA A 98 1.16 4.92 3.53
CA ALA A 98 0.80 6.28 3.91
C ALA A 98 1.60 7.32 3.11
N ALA A 99 2.90 7.09 2.92
CA ALA A 99 3.75 7.96 2.10
C ALA A 99 3.24 8.03 0.65
N VAL A 100 2.85 6.89 0.04
CA VAL A 100 2.28 6.86 -1.31
C VAL A 100 0.99 7.68 -1.39
N VAL A 101 0.07 7.46 -0.44
CA VAL A 101 -1.20 8.19 -0.38
C VAL A 101 -0.94 9.69 -0.27
N ILE A 102 -0.04 10.11 0.61
CA ILE A 102 0.31 11.52 0.81
C ILE A 102 0.89 12.13 -0.47
N LEU A 103 1.85 11.46 -1.11
CA LEU A 103 2.47 11.95 -2.35
C LEU A 103 1.45 12.06 -3.48
N LEU A 104 0.51 11.12 -3.59
CA LEU A 104 -0.49 11.14 -4.65
C LEU A 104 -1.70 12.03 -4.36
N ALA A 105 -1.98 12.38 -3.10
CA ALA A 105 -3.24 13.01 -2.69
C ALA A 105 -3.59 14.28 -3.48
N ALA A 106 -2.64 15.21 -3.59
CA ALA A 106 -2.87 16.46 -4.31
C ALA A 106 -3.00 16.24 -5.83
N ALA A 107 -2.18 15.36 -6.40
CA ALA A 107 -2.24 15.04 -7.83
C ALA A 107 -3.54 14.33 -8.23
N VAL A 108 -4.00 13.36 -7.43
CA VAL A 108 -5.30 12.67 -7.59
C VAL A 108 -6.44 13.69 -7.50
N THR A 109 -6.39 14.59 -6.52
CA THR A 109 -7.39 15.65 -6.37
C THR A 109 -7.47 16.54 -7.61
N ARG A 110 -6.33 17.04 -8.11
CA ARG A 110 -6.29 17.88 -9.33
C ARG A 110 -6.70 17.11 -10.59
N ARG A 111 -6.43 15.81 -10.66
CA ARG A 111 -6.91 14.96 -11.77
C ARG A 111 -8.43 14.80 -11.72
N LEU A 112 -9.00 14.56 -10.55
CA LEU A 112 -10.46 14.49 -10.36
C LEU A 112 -11.13 15.83 -10.71
N HIS A 113 -10.54 16.94 -10.29
CA HIS A 113 -10.98 18.29 -10.65
C HIS A 113 -11.00 18.52 -12.16
N ASP A 114 -10.06 17.94 -12.91
CA ASP A 114 -10.02 18.06 -14.37
C ASP A 114 -11.27 17.45 -15.04
N THR A 115 -11.82 16.39 -14.45
CA THR A 115 -13.09 15.77 -14.89
C THR A 115 -14.34 16.45 -14.30
N GLY A 116 -14.16 17.50 -13.48
CA GLY A 116 -15.22 18.21 -12.77
C GLY A 116 -15.69 17.56 -11.46
N ARG A 117 -15.05 16.46 -11.05
CA ARG A 117 -15.36 15.74 -9.81
C ARG A 117 -14.58 16.33 -8.63
N ALA A 118 -15.07 16.12 -7.42
CA ALA A 118 -14.39 16.58 -6.22
C ALA A 118 -13.26 15.65 -5.79
N GLY A 119 -12.25 16.17 -5.09
CA GLY A 119 -11.13 15.37 -4.58
C GLY A 119 -11.54 14.23 -3.65
N TYR A 120 -12.67 14.34 -2.94
CA TYR A 120 -13.14 13.29 -2.03
C TYR A 120 -13.46 11.96 -2.72
N TRP A 121 -13.65 11.96 -4.06
CA TRP A 121 -13.79 10.71 -4.82
C TRP A 121 -12.53 9.82 -4.77
N GLY A 122 -11.38 10.37 -4.35
CA GLY A 122 -10.16 9.61 -4.09
C GLY A 122 -10.08 8.96 -2.70
N LEU A 123 -10.97 9.33 -1.76
CA LEU A 123 -10.91 8.83 -0.37
C LEU A 123 -11.39 7.38 -0.18
N PRO A 124 -12.45 6.88 -0.86
CA PRO A 124 -12.95 5.53 -0.62
C PRO A 124 -11.88 4.42 -0.63
N PRO A 125 -10.99 4.31 -1.64
CA PRO A 125 -9.94 3.29 -1.61
C PRO A 125 -8.94 3.48 -0.47
N VAL A 126 -8.67 4.72 -0.04
CA VAL A 126 -7.77 5.00 1.10
C VAL A 126 -8.40 4.48 2.40
N VAL A 127 -9.70 4.74 2.61
CA VAL A 127 -10.41 4.28 3.82
C VAL A 127 -10.41 2.75 3.91
N PHE A 128 -10.82 2.05 2.85
CA PHE A 128 -10.85 0.58 2.86
C PHE A 128 -9.45 -0.04 2.97
N LEU A 129 -8.44 0.57 2.35
CA LEU A 129 -7.04 0.15 2.48
C LEU A 129 -6.55 0.30 3.92
N THR A 130 -6.83 1.43 4.58
CA THR A 130 -6.45 1.66 5.98
C THR A 130 -7.13 0.67 6.92
N ILE A 131 -8.43 0.40 6.75
CA ILE A 131 -9.15 -0.61 7.52
C ILE A 131 -8.50 -1.98 7.34
N GLY A 132 -8.29 -2.40 6.09
CA GLY A 132 -7.66 -3.69 5.79
C GLY A 132 -6.27 -3.82 6.42
N LEU A 133 -5.40 -2.82 6.24
CA LEU A 133 -4.02 -2.85 6.71
C LEU A 133 -3.88 -2.80 8.24
N THR A 134 -4.86 -2.22 8.92
CA THR A 134 -4.86 -2.14 10.40
C THR A 134 -5.45 -3.39 11.04
N ALA A 135 -6.52 -3.94 10.49
CA ALA A 135 -7.22 -5.09 11.03
C ALA A 135 -6.66 -6.45 10.57
N PHE A 136 -5.94 -6.49 9.44
CA PHE A 136 -5.39 -7.75 8.89
C PHE A 136 -4.47 -8.51 9.87
N PRO A 137 -3.55 -7.87 10.62
CA PRO A 137 -2.71 -8.59 11.60
C PRO A 137 -3.52 -9.27 12.70
N THR A 138 -4.63 -8.67 13.13
CA THR A 138 -5.54 -9.25 14.12
C THR A 138 -6.21 -10.52 13.57
N VAL A 139 -6.65 -10.49 12.32
CA VAL A 139 -7.21 -11.68 11.66
C VAL A 139 -6.13 -12.75 11.48
N MET A 140 -4.97 -12.39 10.97
CA MET A 140 -3.84 -13.32 10.79
C MET A 140 -3.46 -14.02 12.10
N THR A 141 -3.33 -13.28 13.19
CA THR A 141 -3.02 -13.85 14.51
C THR A 141 -4.16 -14.71 15.05
N SER A 142 -5.42 -14.41 14.73
CA SER A 142 -6.56 -15.27 15.10
C SER A 142 -6.55 -16.61 14.35
N PHE A 143 -6.13 -16.64 13.08
CA PHE A 143 -5.97 -17.88 12.31
C PHE A 143 -4.75 -18.71 12.74
N MET A 144 -3.71 -18.05 13.23
CA MET A 144 -2.49 -18.72 13.71
C MET A 144 -2.65 -19.32 15.11
N ARG A 145 -3.62 -18.86 15.91
CA ARG A 145 -3.89 -19.42 17.25
C ARG A 145 -4.84 -20.61 17.13
N GLU A 146 -4.54 -21.70 17.83
CA GLU A 146 -5.32 -22.97 17.81
C GLU A 146 -6.78 -22.84 18.30
N ASN A 147 -7.14 -21.72 18.92
CA ASN A 147 -8.45 -21.51 19.52
C ASN A 147 -9.35 -20.68 18.58
N ALA A 148 -10.05 -21.36 17.68
CA ALA A 148 -11.16 -20.87 16.85
C ALA A 148 -10.91 -19.54 16.10
N PRO A 149 -10.60 -19.57 14.78
CA PRO A 149 -10.44 -18.34 14.01
C PRO A 149 -11.71 -17.49 14.02
N ASP A 150 -11.55 -16.16 14.08
CA ASP A 150 -12.67 -15.23 14.01
C ASP A 150 -13.17 -15.12 12.56
N ILE A 151 -14.01 -16.09 12.17
CA ILE A 151 -14.59 -16.18 10.83
C ILE A 151 -15.42 -14.92 10.52
N GLY A 152 -16.07 -14.32 11.52
CA GLY A 152 -16.86 -13.10 11.34
C GLY A 152 -15.99 -11.92 10.91
N LEU A 153 -14.91 -11.66 11.64
CA LEU A 153 -13.95 -10.61 11.30
C LEU A 153 -13.27 -10.88 9.96
N PHE A 154 -12.93 -12.14 9.66
CA PHE A 154 -12.41 -12.54 8.36
C PHE A 154 -13.36 -12.19 7.21
N MET A 155 -14.65 -12.55 7.32
CA MET A 155 -15.65 -12.25 6.28
C MET A 155 -15.88 -10.75 6.12
N LEU A 156 -15.83 -9.99 7.23
CA LEU A 156 -15.89 -8.52 7.17
C LEU A 156 -14.67 -7.93 6.45
N LEU A 157 -13.46 -8.42 6.71
CA LEU A 157 -12.26 -7.96 5.99
C LEU A 157 -12.24 -8.40 4.53
N PHE A 158 -12.80 -9.57 4.22
CA PHE A 158 -13.00 -10.01 2.85
C PHE A 158 -13.93 -9.06 2.10
N LEU A 159 -15.08 -8.72 2.68
CA LEU A 159 -16.00 -7.72 2.11
C LEU A 159 -15.32 -6.35 1.96
N ASN A 160 -14.58 -5.90 2.98
CA ASN A 160 -13.79 -4.67 2.92
C ASN A 160 -12.79 -4.70 1.76
N ASN A 161 -12.16 -5.85 1.48
CA ASN A 161 -11.25 -6.01 0.36
C ASN A 161 -11.98 -5.91 -1.00
N VAL A 162 -13.16 -6.51 -1.14
CA VAL A 162 -13.99 -6.38 -2.35
C VAL A 162 -14.38 -4.91 -2.58
N LEU A 163 -14.79 -4.21 -1.51
CA LEU A 163 -15.12 -2.78 -1.58
C LEU A 163 -13.90 -1.92 -1.91
N TYR A 164 -12.73 -2.26 -1.35
CA TYR A 164 -11.46 -1.65 -1.70
C TYR A 164 -11.17 -1.81 -3.21
N MET A 165 -11.26 -3.03 -3.75
CA MET A 165 -11.04 -3.30 -5.17
C MET A 165 -12.03 -2.54 -6.05
N ALA A 166 -13.32 -2.59 -5.75
CA ALA A 166 -14.34 -1.86 -6.50
C ALA A 166 -14.10 -0.35 -6.50
N SER A 167 -13.76 0.22 -5.33
CA SER A 167 -13.47 1.65 -5.20
C SER A 167 -12.17 2.07 -5.88
N LEU A 168 -11.15 1.22 -5.85
CA LEU A 168 -9.86 1.47 -6.52
C LEU A 168 -10.02 1.43 -8.04
N ILE A 169 -10.71 0.42 -8.57
CA ILE A 169 -11.03 0.33 -10.00
C ILE A 169 -11.85 1.55 -10.43
N GLY A 170 -12.88 1.90 -9.66
CA GLY A 170 -13.68 3.10 -9.89
C GLY A 170 -12.82 4.37 -9.93
N LEU A 171 -11.92 4.56 -8.97
CA LEU A 171 -10.99 5.69 -8.95
C LEU A 171 -10.06 5.68 -10.16
N VAL A 172 -9.46 4.54 -10.51
CA VAL A 172 -8.58 4.44 -11.69
C VAL A 172 -9.32 4.81 -12.96
N ILE A 173 -10.55 4.33 -13.15
CA ILE A 173 -11.41 4.74 -14.27
C ILE A 173 -11.56 6.27 -14.28
N LEU A 174 -11.92 6.88 -13.15
CA LEU A 174 -12.06 8.34 -13.03
C LEU A 174 -10.77 9.10 -13.38
N LEU A 175 -9.60 8.54 -13.07
CA LEU A 175 -8.30 9.15 -13.37
C LEU A 175 -7.90 9.02 -14.85
N VAL A 176 -8.38 7.98 -15.54
CA VAL A 176 -8.15 7.77 -16.98
C VAL A 176 -9.08 8.62 -17.84
N LEU A 177 -10.33 8.86 -17.40
CA LEU A 177 -11.33 9.63 -18.15
C LEU A 177 -10.81 10.99 -18.61
N ASP A 178 -11.28 11.45 -19.77
CA ASP A 178 -10.88 12.73 -20.33
C ASP A 178 -11.33 13.92 -19.48
N GLY A 179 -10.49 14.96 -19.48
CA GLY A 179 -10.76 16.24 -18.84
C GLY A 179 -11.84 17.03 -19.56
N LYS A 180 -12.53 17.92 -18.83
CA LYS A 180 -13.48 18.85 -19.46
C LYS A 180 -12.73 19.89 -20.29
N LYS A 181 -13.06 20.04 -21.59
CA LYS A 181 -12.42 21.06 -22.44
C LYS A 181 -12.86 22.50 -22.12
N THR A 182 -13.99 22.64 -21.42
CA THR A 182 -14.50 23.94 -20.99
C THR A 182 -14.00 24.31 -19.60
N VAL A 183 -14.21 25.58 -19.23
CA VAL A 183 -14.07 26.03 -17.85
C VAL A 183 -15.01 25.19 -16.96
N ASN A 184 -14.51 24.77 -15.80
CA ASN A 184 -15.31 24.13 -14.77
C ASN A 184 -15.10 24.84 -13.42
N ARG A 185 -15.77 24.40 -12.35
CA ARG A 185 -15.67 25.01 -11.00
C ARG A 185 -14.25 25.07 -10.41
N TYR A 186 -13.29 24.33 -10.98
CA TYR A 186 -11.90 24.26 -10.54
C TYR A 186 -10.94 25.05 -11.43
N GLY A 187 -11.48 25.79 -12.41
CA GLY A 187 -10.73 26.69 -13.27
C GLY A 187 -10.73 26.32 -14.76
N PRO A 188 -9.99 27.09 -15.57
CA PRO A 188 -9.84 26.85 -16.99
C PRO A 188 -9.15 25.51 -17.28
N PRO A 189 -9.28 24.95 -18.50
CA PRO A 189 -8.58 23.74 -18.89
C PRO A 189 -7.06 23.90 -18.75
N PRO A 190 -6.32 22.83 -18.40
CA PRO A 190 -4.86 22.86 -18.36
C PRO A 190 -4.30 23.23 -19.75
N ALA A 191 -3.26 24.06 -19.80
CA ALA A 191 -2.67 24.50 -21.06
C ALA A 191 -2.28 23.32 -21.98
N GLY A 192 -2.70 23.37 -23.24
CA GLY A 192 -2.47 22.34 -24.25
C GLY A 192 -3.43 21.16 -24.20
N SER A 193 -4.72 21.41 -23.93
CA SER A 193 -5.84 20.46 -24.01
C SER A 193 -6.48 20.41 -25.39
#